data_AF-A0A5Q0JZX3-F1
#
_entry.id   AF-A0A5Q0JZX3-F1
#
_cell.length_a   1.000
_cell.length_b   1.000
_cell.length_c   1.000
_cell.angle_alpha   90.00
_cell.angle_beta   90.00
_cell.angle_gamma   90.00
#
_symmetry.space_group_name_H-M   'P 1'
#
loop_
_entity.id
_entity.type
_entity.pdbx_description
1 polymer ?
#
loop_
_entity_poly.entity_id
_entity_poly.type
_entity_poly.pdbx_seq_one_letter_code
_entity_poly.pdbx_strand_id
1 'polypeptide(L)'
;MKFTKQLFSVLFIASMLFACSPDDGRDGATGPKGEQGEPGEAGADGAQGDTGTANVIYSDWIVRDFDIAVASETNQQLIATLGLNDIDFDEDVLLVYGRNEVNVLVSEVYQLPYILASQQEYYGFNISSFNGGYSLRIQVSTLDGGSNLFTFFDDFRYVIIPGGNPVSSNRNGNSESTGSKSSGLDYTTMTYQEIIDHFNIPD
;
A
#
# COMPACT_ATOMS: atom_id res chain seq x y z
N MET A 1 118.72 1.89 -25.93
CA MET A 1 117.37 1.44 -25.52
C MET A 1 116.47 2.64 -25.14
N LYS A 2 116.03 3.47 -26.10
CA LYS A 2 114.98 4.50 -25.88
C LYS A 2 113.81 4.37 -26.88
N PHE A 3 114.02 3.71 -28.01
CA PHE A 3 113.04 3.62 -29.09
C PHE A 3 111.91 2.62 -28.81
N THR A 4 112.15 1.54 -28.07
CA THR A 4 111.14 0.50 -27.77
C THR A 4 110.12 0.91 -26.72
N LYS A 5 110.41 1.90 -25.86
CA LYS A 5 109.44 2.40 -24.86
C LYS A 5 108.41 3.36 -25.46
N GLN A 6 108.76 4.08 -26.52
CA GLN A 6 107.83 5.00 -27.20
C GLN A 6 106.78 4.25 -28.04
N LEU A 7 107.14 3.10 -28.62
CA LEU A 7 106.22 2.30 -29.44
C LEU A 7 105.07 1.69 -28.62
N PHE A 8 105.34 1.24 -27.38
CA PHE A 8 104.29 0.69 -26.50
C PHE A 8 103.36 1.77 -25.93
N SER A 9 103.85 3.00 -25.74
CA SER A 9 103.04 4.09 -25.19
C SER A 9 102.03 4.66 -26.21
N VAL A 10 102.34 4.58 -27.51
CA VAL A 10 101.41 5.00 -28.57
C VAL A 10 100.30 3.97 -28.79
N LEU A 11 100.61 2.67 -28.63
CA LEU A 11 99.64 1.59 -28.82
C LEU A 11 98.56 1.56 -27.72
N PHE A 12 98.89 1.98 -26.50
CA PHE A 12 97.96 1.96 -25.36
C PHE A 12 97.00 3.17 -25.33
N ILE A 13 97.37 4.30 -25.95
CA ILE A 13 96.51 5.50 -26.03
C ILE A 13 95.50 5.38 -27.19
N ALA A 14 95.84 4.62 -28.24
CA ALA A 14 94.95 4.41 -29.39
C ALA A 14 93.74 3.50 -29.10
N SER A 15 93.81 2.65 -28.07
CA SER A 15 92.71 1.71 -27.74
C SER A 15 91.56 2.32 -26.93
N MET A 16 91.75 3.51 -26.34
CA MET A 16 90.71 4.17 -25.54
C MET A 16 89.66 4.94 -26.39
N LEU A 17 89.84 5.05 -27.71
CA LEU A 17 88.93 5.80 -28.59
C LEU A 17 87.76 4.99 -29.16
N PHE A 18 87.62 3.70 -28.81
CA PHE A 18 86.56 2.81 -29.33
C PHE A 18 85.51 2.39 -28.27
N ALA A 19 85.48 3.03 -27.10
CA ALA A 19 84.63 2.62 -25.97
C ALA A 19 83.22 3.24 -25.92
N CYS A 20 82.76 3.93 -26.96
CA CYS A 20 81.37 4.39 -27.06
C CYS A 20 80.63 3.61 -28.16
N SER A 21 79.83 2.61 -27.76
CA SER A 21 78.77 2.05 -28.61
C SER A 21 77.52 2.94 -28.52
N PRO A 22 76.83 3.27 -29.62
CA PRO A 22 75.67 4.16 -29.65
C PRO A 22 74.33 3.49 -29.24
N ASP A 23 74.36 2.32 -28.60
CA ASP A 23 73.16 1.48 -28.38
C ASP A 23 72.34 1.78 -27.11
N ASP A 24 72.32 3.04 -26.65
CA ASP A 24 71.43 3.45 -25.55
C ASP A 24 70.17 4.14 -26.10
N GLY A 25 69.04 3.44 -26.04
CA GLY A 25 67.71 4.05 -26.23
C GLY A 25 66.68 3.15 -26.88
N ARG A 26 66.30 2.04 -26.24
CA ARG A 26 64.98 1.44 -26.51
C ARG A 26 64.02 2.00 -25.48
N ASP A 27 63.12 2.89 -25.91
CA ASP A 27 62.02 3.38 -25.08
C ASP A 27 61.28 2.19 -24.46
N GLY A 28 61.16 2.19 -23.13
CA GLY A 28 60.48 1.14 -22.38
C GLY A 28 59.02 1.03 -22.83
N ALA A 29 58.57 -0.18 -23.15
CA ALA A 29 57.19 -0.42 -23.58
C ALA A 29 56.19 0.11 -22.53
N THR A 30 55.16 0.83 -22.98
CA THR A 30 54.05 1.28 -22.13
C THR A 30 53.42 0.10 -21.41
N GLY A 31 53.30 0.18 -20.08
CA GLY A 31 52.73 -0.89 -19.26
C GLY A 31 51.27 -1.23 -19.63
N PRO A 32 50.81 -2.45 -19.36
CA PRO A 32 49.45 -2.86 -19.66
C PRO A 32 48.43 -1.99 -18.92
N LYS A 33 47.28 -1.73 -19.56
CA LYS A 33 46.14 -1.05 -18.94
C LYS A 33 45.61 -1.90 -17.78
N GLY A 34 45.37 -1.28 -16.62
CA GLY A 34 44.81 -1.96 -15.46
C GLY A 34 43.45 -2.59 -15.73
N GLU A 35 43.17 -3.70 -15.05
CA GLU A 35 41.90 -4.42 -15.16
C GLU A 35 40.73 -3.55 -14.69
N GLN A 36 39.56 -3.75 -15.32
CA GLN A 36 38.34 -3.06 -14.92
C GLN A 36 37.86 -3.62 -13.58
N GLY A 37 37.48 -2.74 -12.65
CA GLY A 37 36.96 -3.14 -11.34
C GLY A 37 35.69 -3.98 -11.45
N GLU A 38 35.53 -4.93 -10.53
CA GLU A 38 34.34 -5.78 -10.42
C GLU A 38 33.06 -4.95 -10.26
N PRO A 39 31.93 -5.36 -10.87
CA PRO A 39 30.63 -4.77 -10.61
C PRO A 39 30.29 -4.77 -9.11
N GLY A 40 29.64 -3.71 -8.62
CA GLY A 40 29.16 -3.65 -7.25
C GLY A 40 28.09 -4.71 -6.97
N GLU A 41 27.98 -5.13 -5.72
CA GLU A 41 26.94 -6.06 -5.27
C GLU A 41 25.53 -5.47 -5.51
N ALA A 42 24.57 -6.35 -5.80
CA ALA A 42 23.17 -5.96 -5.90
C ALA A 42 22.67 -5.47 -4.53
N GLY A 43 21.88 -4.38 -4.52
CA GLY A 43 21.24 -3.91 -3.29
C GLY A 43 20.31 -4.97 -2.70
N ALA A 44 20.15 -4.97 -1.38
CA ALA A 44 19.19 -5.85 -0.71
C ALA A 44 17.76 -5.58 -1.18
N ASP A 45 16.95 -6.62 -1.26
CA ASP A 45 15.51 -6.49 -1.51
C ASP A 45 14.87 -5.62 -0.43
N GLY A 46 13.93 -4.76 -0.83
CA GLY A 46 13.15 -3.96 0.11
C GLY A 46 12.35 -4.85 1.07
N ALA A 47 12.21 -4.41 2.32
CA ALA A 47 11.38 -5.13 3.29
C ALA A 47 9.93 -5.25 2.78
N GLN A 48 9.32 -6.42 2.98
CA GLN A 48 7.91 -6.62 2.69
C GLN A 48 7.08 -5.65 3.56
N GLY A 49 6.18 -4.89 2.94
CA GLY A 49 5.30 -3.98 3.67
C GLY A 49 4.41 -4.70 4.69
N ASP A 50 4.08 -4.01 5.78
CA ASP A 50 3.22 -4.56 6.84
C ASP A 50 1.83 -4.94 6.29
N THR A 51 1.26 -6.01 6.83
CA THR A 51 -0.09 -6.45 6.47
C THR A 51 -1.10 -5.44 7.03
N GLY A 52 -1.73 -4.63 6.18
CA GLY A 52 -2.84 -3.77 6.58
C GLY A 52 -4.08 -4.58 6.92
N THR A 53 -4.44 -4.69 8.20
CA THR A 53 -5.72 -5.29 8.60
C THR A 53 -6.77 -4.18 8.66
N ALA A 54 -7.64 -4.10 7.64
CA ALA A 54 -8.87 -3.33 7.78
C ALA A 54 -9.72 -3.98 8.89
N ASN A 55 -9.98 -3.26 9.98
CA ASN A 55 -10.82 -3.73 11.08
C ASN A 55 -12.29 -3.70 10.67
N VAL A 56 -12.71 -4.63 9.81
CA VAL A 56 -14.11 -4.72 9.33
C VAL A 56 -15.01 -5.18 10.48
N ILE A 57 -16.01 -4.36 10.82
CA ILE A 57 -17.00 -4.63 11.87
C ILE A 57 -18.31 -5.03 11.20
N TYR A 58 -18.90 -6.15 11.56
CA TYR A 58 -20.17 -6.62 10.99
C TYR A 58 -21.18 -6.95 12.09
N SER A 59 -22.46 -6.74 11.79
CA SER A 59 -23.56 -7.17 12.65
C SER A 59 -23.87 -8.67 12.50
N ASP A 60 -24.63 -9.22 13.42
CA ASP A 60 -25.41 -10.43 13.14
C ASP A 60 -26.48 -10.14 12.06
N TRP A 61 -27.05 -11.21 11.49
CA TRP A 61 -28.23 -11.09 10.63
C TRP A 61 -29.46 -10.79 11.50
N ILE A 62 -30.19 -9.75 11.13
CA ILE A 62 -31.32 -9.20 11.87
C ILE A 62 -32.58 -9.55 11.09
N VAL A 63 -33.41 -10.39 11.70
CA VAL A 63 -34.65 -10.89 11.09
C VAL A 63 -35.56 -9.73 10.67
N ARG A 64 -36.18 -9.87 9.50
CA ARG A 64 -37.16 -8.93 8.97
C ARG A 64 -38.40 -8.89 9.87
N ASP A 65 -38.60 -7.74 10.50
CA ASP A 65 -39.69 -7.41 11.42
C ASP A 65 -40.09 -5.95 11.22
N PHE A 66 -40.77 -5.67 10.10
CA PHE A 66 -41.18 -4.32 9.76
C PHE A 66 -42.28 -3.80 10.70
N ASP A 67 -42.25 -2.50 10.99
CA ASP A 67 -43.12 -1.84 11.98
C ASP A 67 -44.63 -2.03 11.68
N ILE A 68 -45.00 -2.13 10.40
CA ILE A 68 -46.38 -2.36 9.95
C ILE A 68 -46.56 -3.82 9.51
N ALA A 69 -47.47 -4.55 10.18
CA ALA A 69 -47.74 -5.98 9.91
C ALA A 69 -48.71 -6.24 8.74
N VAL A 70 -49.28 -5.20 8.14
CA VAL A 70 -50.22 -5.28 7.01
C VAL A 70 -49.61 -4.69 5.75
N ALA A 71 -50.21 -4.98 4.58
CA ALA A 71 -49.73 -4.44 3.32
C ALA A 71 -49.80 -2.91 3.31
N SER A 72 -48.74 -2.27 2.84
CA SER A 72 -48.58 -0.82 2.86
C SER A 72 -47.75 -0.34 1.67
N GLU A 73 -47.93 0.91 1.25
CA GLU A 73 -47.09 1.57 0.23
C GLU A 73 -45.64 1.72 0.71
N THR A 74 -45.44 1.95 2.02
CA THR A 74 -44.11 2.12 2.65
C THR A 74 -44.06 1.46 4.00
N ASN A 75 -42.90 0.95 4.39
CA ASN A 75 -42.66 0.39 5.73
C ASN A 75 -41.20 0.63 6.16
N GLN A 76 -40.88 0.39 7.43
CA GLN A 76 -39.53 0.54 7.95
C GLN A 76 -39.25 -0.41 9.12
N GLN A 77 -37.97 -0.62 9.41
CA GLN A 77 -37.51 -1.40 10.55
C GLN A 77 -36.22 -0.79 11.11
N LEU A 78 -36.11 -0.66 12.43
CA LEU A 78 -34.85 -0.33 13.10
C LEU A 78 -33.95 -1.57 13.14
N ILE A 79 -32.72 -1.45 12.62
CA ILE A 79 -31.74 -2.55 12.64
C ILE A 79 -30.52 -2.26 13.52
N ALA A 80 -30.20 -0.98 13.79
CA ALA A 80 -29.17 -0.63 14.76
C ALA A 80 -29.39 0.74 15.38
N THR A 81 -28.92 0.88 16.62
CA THR A 81 -28.68 2.17 17.27
C THR A 81 -27.18 2.27 17.48
N LEU A 82 -26.55 3.22 16.80
CA LEU A 82 -25.11 3.44 16.81
C LEU A 82 -24.80 4.64 17.70
N GLY A 83 -23.84 4.50 18.61
CA GLY A 83 -23.27 5.61 19.35
C GLY A 83 -22.42 6.52 18.47
N LEU A 84 -22.08 7.70 19.00
CA LEU A 84 -21.25 8.69 18.29
C LEU A 84 -19.85 8.19 17.95
N ASN A 85 -19.36 7.16 18.64
CA ASN A 85 -18.02 6.59 18.44
C ASN A 85 -18.08 5.24 17.69
N ASP A 86 -19.28 4.75 17.33
CA ASP A 86 -19.42 3.47 16.63
C ASP A 86 -19.19 3.62 15.13
N ILE A 87 -19.35 4.84 14.59
CA ILE A 87 -19.13 5.18 13.19
C ILE A 87 -18.82 6.67 13.02
N ASP A 88 -17.82 6.98 12.20
CA ASP A 88 -17.55 8.32 11.68
C ASP A 88 -18.00 8.40 10.21
N PHE A 89 -19.05 9.18 9.91
CA PHE A 89 -19.55 9.28 8.52
C PHE A 89 -18.68 10.09 7.58
N ASP A 90 -17.66 10.79 8.08
CA ASP A 90 -16.69 11.51 7.24
C ASP A 90 -15.56 10.57 6.76
N GLU A 91 -15.29 9.49 7.50
CA GLU A 91 -14.14 8.59 7.25
C GLU A 91 -14.55 7.14 6.97
N ASP A 92 -15.58 6.64 7.63
CA ASP A 92 -16.01 5.25 7.57
C ASP A 92 -16.98 4.97 6.42
N VAL A 93 -17.01 3.71 6.01
CA VAL A 93 -17.99 3.22 5.04
C VAL A 93 -18.99 2.30 5.73
N LEU A 94 -20.27 2.63 5.60
CA LEU A 94 -21.38 1.75 5.97
C LEU A 94 -21.93 1.02 4.74
N LEU A 95 -21.93 -0.30 4.78
CA LEU A 95 -22.58 -1.16 3.81
C LEU A 95 -23.74 -1.89 4.48
N VAL A 96 -24.89 -1.97 3.79
CA VAL A 96 -26.07 -2.68 4.28
C VAL A 96 -26.46 -3.74 3.26
N TYR A 97 -26.80 -4.94 3.75
CA TYR A 97 -27.14 -6.10 2.96
C TYR A 97 -28.47 -6.70 3.40
N GLY A 98 -29.20 -7.26 2.46
CA GLY A 98 -30.39 -8.07 2.67
C GLY A 98 -30.14 -9.47 2.13
N ARG A 99 -30.69 -10.47 2.82
CA ARG A 99 -30.55 -11.87 2.42
C ARG A 99 -31.93 -12.51 2.23
N ASN A 100 -32.04 -13.24 1.12
CA ASN A 100 -33.22 -13.99 0.71
C ASN A 100 -32.90 -15.48 0.79
N GLU A 101 -33.59 -16.21 1.66
CA GLU A 101 -33.45 -17.66 1.82
C GLU A 101 -34.31 -18.38 0.78
N VAL A 102 -33.68 -18.78 -0.34
CA VAL A 102 -34.34 -19.54 -1.40
C VAL A 102 -34.78 -20.93 -0.89
N ASN A 103 -33.97 -21.55 -0.03
CA ASN A 103 -34.27 -22.78 0.70
C ASN A 103 -33.25 -22.98 1.83
N VAL A 104 -33.39 -24.08 2.59
CA VAL A 104 -32.54 -24.40 3.76
C VAL A 104 -31.03 -24.55 3.47
N LEU A 105 -30.62 -24.64 2.20
CA LEU A 105 -29.22 -24.78 1.79
C LEU A 105 -28.71 -23.59 0.96
N VAL A 106 -29.60 -22.71 0.50
CA VAL A 106 -29.26 -21.65 -0.46
C VAL A 106 -29.88 -20.34 -0.02
N SER A 107 -29.02 -19.35 0.20
CA SER A 107 -29.39 -17.98 0.43
C SER A 107 -28.69 -17.07 -0.58
N GLU A 108 -29.39 -16.06 -1.06
CA GLU A 108 -28.87 -15.00 -1.92
C GLU A 108 -28.68 -13.72 -1.09
N VAL A 109 -27.54 -13.04 -1.26
CA VAL A 109 -27.22 -11.81 -0.53
C VAL A 109 -27.10 -10.66 -1.50
N TYR A 110 -27.76 -9.55 -1.19
CA TYR A 110 -27.82 -8.36 -2.01
C TYR A 110 -27.40 -7.15 -1.19
N GLN A 111 -26.62 -6.26 -1.78
CA GLN A 111 -26.32 -4.96 -1.18
C GLN A 111 -27.52 -4.02 -1.38
N LEU A 112 -27.86 -3.24 -0.35
CA LEU A 112 -28.84 -2.18 -0.45
C LEU A 112 -28.19 -0.87 -0.93
N PRO A 113 -28.89 -0.05 -1.72
CA PRO A 113 -30.29 -0.22 -2.13
C PRO A 113 -30.49 -1.30 -3.20
N TYR A 114 -31.65 -1.96 -3.18
CA TYR A 114 -32.05 -3.01 -4.11
C TYR A 114 -33.45 -2.77 -4.66
N ILE A 115 -33.64 -2.98 -5.96
CA ILE A 115 -34.94 -2.90 -6.65
C ILE A 115 -35.36 -4.30 -7.07
N LEU A 116 -36.50 -4.77 -6.55
CA LEU A 116 -37.13 -6.00 -7.00
C LEU A 116 -38.18 -5.65 -8.06
N ALA A 117 -37.73 -5.51 -9.30
CA ALA A 117 -38.57 -5.06 -10.42
C ALA A 117 -39.81 -5.95 -10.65
N SER A 118 -39.71 -7.25 -10.36
CA SER A 118 -40.82 -8.21 -10.52
C SER A 118 -41.99 -7.95 -9.57
N GLN A 119 -41.74 -7.35 -8.41
CA GLN A 119 -42.76 -7.01 -7.41
C GLN A 119 -42.97 -5.50 -7.25
N GLN A 120 -42.27 -4.70 -8.06
CA GLN A 120 -42.29 -3.23 -7.96
C GLN A 120 -41.92 -2.75 -6.55
N GLU A 121 -40.92 -3.38 -5.92
CA GLU A 121 -40.47 -3.02 -4.57
C GLU A 121 -39.08 -2.38 -4.61
N TYR A 122 -38.87 -1.41 -3.73
CA TYR A 122 -37.58 -0.81 -3.42
C TYR A 122 -37.23 -1.08 -1.98
N TYR A 123 -36.01 -1.54 -1.76
CA TYR A 123 -35.40 -1.77 -0.45
C TYR A 123 -34.20 -0.85 -0.31
N GLY A 124 -34.29 0.10 0.62
CA GLY A 124 -33.22 1.03 0.96
C GLY A 124 -32.94 1.03 2.45
N PHE A 125 -32.03 1.91 2.84
CA PHE A 125 -31.80 2.21 4.25
C PHE A 125 -31.64 3.71 4.44
N ASN A 126 -31.88 4.16 5.65
CA ASN A 126 -31.64 5.53 6.06
C ASN A 126 -30.97 5.57 7.43
N ILE A 127 -30.20 6.61 7.63
CA ILE A 127 -29.58 6.93 8.92
C ILE A 127 -30.15 8.26 9.36
N SER A 128 -30.70 8.28 10.57
CA SER A 128 -31.21 9.48 11.21
C SER A 128 -30.41 9.75 12.48
N SER A 129 -29.95 10.98 12.68
CA SER A 129 -29.28 11.37 13.92
C SER A 129 -30.28 11.74 15.00
N PHE A 130 -29.89 11.51 16.25
CA PHE A 130 -30.60 11.96 17.45
C PHE A 130 -29.59 12.35 18.52
N ASN A 131 -30.06 12.88 19.65
CA ASN A 131 -29.14 13.25 20.73
C ASN A 131 -28.42 12.01 21.30
N GLY A 132 -27.13 11.87 21.01
CA GLY A 132 -26.29 10.79 21.50
C GLY A 132 -26.01 9.66 20.51
N GLY A 133 -26.50 9.75 19.26
CA GLY A 133 -26.18 8.71 18.26
C GLY A 133 -27.00 8.78 16.98
N TYR A 134 -27.05 7.63 16.30
CA TYR A 134 -27.69 7.44 15.02
C TYR A 134 -28.58 6.20 15.04
N SER A 135 -29.72 6.27 14.36
CA SER A 135 -30.58 5.11 14.10
C SER A 135 -30.43 4.68 12.65
N LEU A 136 -29.99 3.45 12.42
CA LEU A 136 -29.97 2.83 11.10
C LEU A 136 -31.27 2.05 10.91
N ARG A 137 -32.02 2.42 9.86
CA ARG A 137 -33.30 1.79 9.53
C ARG A 137 -33.29 1.26 8.10
N ILE A 138 -33.91 0.10 7.91
CA ILE A 138 -34.36 -0.33 6.59
C ILE A 138 -35.62 0.44 6.24
N GLN A 139 -35.72 0.92 5.01
CA GLN A 139 -36.91 1.57 4.47
C GLN A 139 -37.31 0.86 3.18
N VAL A 140 -38.59 0.54 3.08
CA VAL A 140 -39.14 -0.15 1.91
C VAL A 140 -40.32 0.64 1.35
N SER A 141 -40.46 0.59 0.03
CA SER A 141 -41.56 1.25 -0.67
C SER A 141 -41.96 0.50 -1.93
N THR A 142 -43.24 0.55 -2.27
CA THR A 142 -43.74 0.17 -3.60
C THR A 142 -43.39 1.25 -4.62
N LEU A 143 -43.12 0.86 -5.86
CA LEU A 143 -42.75 1.74 -6.96
C LEU A 143 -43.95 2.14 -7.84
N ASP A 144 -45.12 1.57 -7.59
CA ASP A 144 -46.34 1.71 -8.40
C ASP A 144 -47.53 2.32 -7.65
N GLY A 145 -47.33 2.69 -6.38
CA GLY A 145 -48.39 3.17 -5.50
C GLY A 145 -49.35 2.07 -5.03
N GLY A 146 -49.00 0.79 -5.25
CA GLY A 146 -49.67 -0.36 -4.67
C GLY A 146 -49.31 -0.57 -3.19
N SER A 147 -49.66 -1.71 -2.64
CA SER A 147 -49.34 -2.05 -1.24
C SER A 147 -48.79 -3.45 -1.15
N ASN A 148 -47.65 -3.62 -0.48
CA ASN A 148 -46.98 -4.92 -0.34
C ASN A 148 -46.64 -5.22 1.12
N LEU A 149 -46.37 -6.50 1.40
CA LEU A 149 -45.89 -6.98 2.70
C LEU A 149 -44.35 -6.98 2.81
N PHE A 150 -43.64 -6.72 1.70
CA PHE A 150 -42.17 -6.67 1.62
C PHE A 150 -41.51 -7.93 2.22
N THR A 151 -41.72 -9.08 1.57
CA THR A 151 -41.29 -10.39 2.09
C THR A 151 -40.10 -10.97 1.32
N PHE A 152 -39.42 -10.19 0.49
CA PHE A 152 -38.32 -10.71 -0.33
C PHE A 152 -37.05 -11.00 0.47
N PHE A 153 -36.74 -10.18 1.48
CA PHE A 153 -35.61 -10.42 2.37
C PHE A 153 -36.10 -11.00 3.70
N ASP A 154 -35.43 -12.05 4.17
CA ASP A 154 -35.68 -12.68 5.45
C ASP A 154 -34.94 -11.99 6.59
N ASP A 155 -33.75 -11.47 6.31
CA ASP A 155 -32.93 -10.72 7.26
C ASP A 155 -31.98 -9.72 6.61
N PHE A 156 -31.45 -8.83 7.47
CA PHE A 156 -30.57 -7.73 7.10
C PHE A 156 -29.28 -7.74 7.92
N ARG A 157 -28.20 -7.21 7.36
CA ARG A 157 -26.92 -7.03 8.03
C ARG A 157 -26.31 -5.70 7.64
N TYR A 158 -25.56 -5.09 8.54
CA TYR A 158 -24.68 -3.98 8.20
C TYR A 158 -23.21 -4.31 8.47
N VAL A 159 -22.33 -3.63 7.74
CA VAL A 159 -20.88 -3.72 7.83
C VAL A 159 -20.32 -2.32 7.87
N ILE A 160 -19.49 -2.04 8.87
CA ILE A 160 -18.74 -0.81 9.03
C ILE A 160 -17.30 -1.13 8.66
N ILE A 161 -16.76 -0.37 7.72
CA ILE A 161 -15.36 -0.38 7.36
C ILE A 161 -14.79 0.94 7.86
N PRO A 162 -14.04 0.92 8.98
CA PRO A 162 -13.41 2.12 9.48
C PRO A 162 -12.50 2.77 8.44
N GLY A 163 -12.49 4.09 8.42
CA GLY A 163 -11.61 4.87 7.57
C GLY A 163 -10.15 4.48 7.76
N GLY A 164 -9.42 4.41 6.64
CA GLY A 164 -7.96 4.36 6.63
C GLY A 164 -7.37 5.76 6.45
N ASN A 165 -6.05 5.84 6.21
CA ASN A 165 -5.45 7.14 5.89
C ASN A 165 -6.07 7.74 4.62
N PRO A 166 -6.41 9.04 4.64
CA PRO A 166 -6.89 9.71 3.43
C PRO A 166 -5.84 9.59 2.33
N VAL A 167 -6.28 9.44 1.08
CA VAL A 167 -5.38 9.45 -0.07
C VAL A 167 -4.64 10.79 -0.05
N SER A 168 -3.33 10.77 0.22
CA SER A 168 -2.45 11.91 0.00
C SER A 168 -2.56 12.27 -1.47
N SER A 169 -3.26 13.36 -1.79
CA SER A 169 -3.31 13.91 -3.14
C SER A 169 -1.95 14.51 -3.47
N ASN A 170 -0.97 13.69 -3.83
CA ASN A 170 0.31 14.17 -4.30
C ASN A 170 0.14 14.62 -5.77
N ARG A 171 -0.37 15.84 -5.96
CA ARG A 171 -0.71 16.38 -7.28
C ARG A 171 0.49 16.96 -8.06
N ASN A 172 1.70 16.90 -7.52
CA ASN A 172 2.88 17.46 -8.18
C ASN A 172 4.04 16.47 -8.21
N GLY A 173 4.24 15.85 -9.38
CA GLY A 173 5.55 15.40 -9.88
C GLY A 173 6.15 14.14 -9.25
N ASN A 174 6.26 13.08 -10.06
CA ASN A 174 7.08 11.88 -9.84
C ASN A 174 6.46 10.88 -8.83
N SER A 175 5.34 10.29 -9.24
CA SER A 175 4.65 9.25 -8.47
C SER A 175 5.27 7.88 -8.75
N GLU A 176 6.25 7.48 -7.93
CA GLU A 176 6.34 6.08 -7.52
C GLU A 176 5.11 5.79 -6.64
N SER A 177 4.31 4.83 -7.09
CA SER A 177 3.15 4.29 -6.38
C SER A 177 3.57 3.79 -5.00
N THR A 178 3.48 4.66 -4.00
CA THR A 178 3.55 4.26 -2.59
C THR A 178 2.19 3.68 -2.22
N GLY A 179 2.11 2.35 -2.26
CA GLY A 179 1.07 1.63 -1.54
C GLY A 179 1.02 2.11 -0.10
N SER A 180 -0.21 2.19 0.43
CA SER A 180 -0.58 2.57 1.80
C SER A 180 0.56 2.59 2.80
N LYS A 181 1.06 3.79 3.12
CA LYS A 181 1.67 3.98 4.43
C LYS A 181 0.51 4.02 5.42
N SER A 182 0.55 3.15 6.43
CA SER A 182 -0.07 3.43 7.73
C SER A 182 0.33 4.83 8.16
N SER A 183 -0.46 5.46 9.03
CA SER A 183 -0.22 6.82 9.50
C SER A 183 1.26 6.95 9.83
N GLY A 184 2.01 7.67 8.99
CA GLY A 184 3.45 7.76 9.15
C GLY A 184 3.66 8.35 10.54
N LEU A 185 4.24 7.56 11.45
CA LEU A 185 4.62 8.04 12.78
C LEU A 185 5.37 9.35 12.55
N ASP A 186 4.89 10.42 13.17
CA ASP A 186 5.55 11.72 13.05
C ASP A 186 6.85 11.66 13.84
N TYR A 187 7.93 11.26 13.17
CA TYR A 187 9.27 11.16 13.76
C TYR A 187 9.79 12.50 14.28
N THR A 188 9.17 13.63 13.92
CA THR A 188 9.52 14.95 14.49
C THR A 188 9.10 15.08 15.95
N THR A 189 8.21 14.21 16.43
CA THR A 189 7.75 14.17 17.82
C THR A 189 8.47 13.13 18.68
N MET A 190 9.29 12.26 18.08
CA MET A 190 10.03 11.22 18.78
C MET A 190 11.38 11.74 19.31
N THR A 191 11.78 11.23 20.48
CA THR A 191 13.13 11.41 20.99
C THR A 191 14.14 10.58 20.19
N TYR A 192 15.41 10.97 20.26
CA TYR A 192 16.50 10.25 19.59
C TYR A 192 16.56 8.76 19.99
N GLN A 193 16.30 8.45 21.27
CA GLN A 193 16.30 7.07 21.76
C GLN A 193 15.13 6.26 21.19
N GLU A 194 13.93 6.86 21.10
CA GLU A 194 12.76 6.21 20.50
C GLU A 194 12.97 5.93 19.01
N ILE A 195 13.72 6.79 18.31
CA ILE A 195 14.11 6.55 16.90
C ILE A 195 15.09 5.37 16.80
N ILE A 196 16.10 5.30 17.67
CA ILE A 196 17.05 4.18 17.70
C ILE A 196 16.31 2.85 17.93
N ASP A 197 15.44 2.82 18.93
CA ASP A 197 14.67 1.63 19.30
C ASP A 197 13.71 1.23 18.18
N HIS A 198 13.03 2.21 17.55
CA HIS A 198 12.09 1.98 16.46
C HIS A 198 12.74 1.41 15.20
N PHE A 199 13.98 1.84 14.89
CA PHE A 199 14.71 1.40 13.70
C PHE A 199 15.77 0.32 13.98
N ASN A 200 15.82 -0.21 15.21
CA ASN A 200 16.83 -1.19 15.65
C ASN A 200 18.26 -0.76 15.28
N ILE A 201 18.57 0.52 15.42
CA ILE A 201 19.89 1.07 15.10
C ILE A 201 20.88 0.57 16.17
N PRO A 202 21.97 -0.12 15.81
CA PRO A 202 22.98 -0.53 16.79
C PRO A 202 23.70 0.69 17.36
N ASP A 203 24.07 0.63 18.64
CA ASP A 203 24.91 1.62 19.32
C ASP A 203 26.28 1.83 18.66
#